data_AF-A0A821ZTB1-F1
#
_entry.id   AF-A0A821ZTB1-F1
#
_cell.length_a   1.000
_cell.length_b   1.000
_cell.length_c   1.000
_cell.angle_alpha   90.00
_cell.angle_beta   90.00
_cell.angle_gamma   90.00
#
_symmetry.space_group_name_H-M   'P 1'
#
loop_
_entity.id
_entity.type
_entity.pdbx_description
1 polymer ?
#
loop_
_entity_poly.entity_id
_entity_poly.type
_entity_poly.pdbx_seq_one_letter_code
_entity_poly.pdbx_strand_id
1 'polypeptide(L)'
;MNSICSSCRQTLLNNPLKKACGSCQQLFCSNCCYQRVAVPKSNYQMHEVCSQCFHSISTELMLQKPPKGFLQRLEQQPPQQQKLQRPPVEPLDPETKALEERLAKLRVDFPAKSMSHASNQFESPDDLMQQMHEELSIQQREDHALKERLRILHDTMPAATPDTVKLPSSIKPDENKDDGDDDEEFPWCTVCNDNATKRCLE
;
A
#
# COMPACT_ATOMS: atom_id res chain seq x y z
N MET A 1 40.40 -15.37 -5.02
CA MET A 1 39.75 -14.06 -4.81
C MET A 1 38.29 -14.31 -4.54
N ASN A 2 37.85 -14.08 -3.30
CA ASN A 2 36.45 -14.32 -2.95
C ASN A 2 35.63 -13.11 -3.42
N SER A 3 34.56 -13.36 -4.19
CA SER A 3 33.63 -12.31 -4.59
C SER A 3 32.73 -11.96 -3.41
N ILE A 4 32.33 -10.71 -3.27
CA ILE A 4 31.44 -10.26 -2.18
C ILE A 4 30.10 -9.77 -2.76
N CYS A 5 29.03 -9.92 -1.98
CA CYS A 5 27.73 -9.37 -2.35
C CYS A 5 27.78 -7.84 -2.31
N SER A 6 27.37 -7.20 -3.40
CA SER A 6 27.42 -5.72 -3.50
C SER A 6 26.40 -5.02 -2.60
N SER A 7 25.43 -5.74 -2.04
CA SER A 7 24.42 -5.21 -1.10
C SER A 7 24.77 -5.52 0.35
N CYS A 8 24.88 -6.81 0.72
CA CYS A 8 25.08 -7.24 2.11
C CYS A 8 26.55 -7.51 2.49
N ARG A 9 27.49 -7.35 1.54
CA ARG A 9 28.94 -7.58 1.71
C ARG A 9 29.37 -8.98 2.16
N GLN A 10 28.44 -9.95 2.20
CA GLN A 10 28.76 -11.34 2.51
C GLN A 10 29.65 -11.95 1.41
N THR A 11 30.58 -12.81 1.84
CA THR A 11 31.45 -13.57 0.95
C THR A 11 30.63 -14.56 0.13
N LEU A 12 30.67 -14.41 -1.19
CA LEU A 12 30.02 -15.31 -2.13
C LEU A 12 30.93 -16.52 -2.37
N LEU A 13 30.50 -17.67 -1.84
CA LEU A 13 31.10 -18.96 -2.17
C LEU A 13 30.83 -19.27 -3.65
N ASN A 14 31.80 -19.90 -4.31
CA ASN A 14 31.78 -20.14 -5.75
C ASN A 14 30.82 -21.28 -6.18
N ASN A 15 29.55 -21.30 -5.73
CA ASN A 15 28.39 -22.01 -6.33
C ASN A 15 27.12 -21.84 -5.46
N PRO A 16 25.92 -22.25 -5.91
CA PRO A 16 25.03 -21.59 -6.87
C PRO A 16 24.41 -20.25 -6.39
N LEU A 17 24.84 -19.69 -5.25
CA LEU A 17 24.21 -18.49 -4.67
C LEU A 17 24.67 -17.14 -5.26
N LYS A 18 25.61 -17.15 -6.22
CA LYS A 18 26.07 -15.91 -6.88
C LYS A 18 25.19 -15.62 -8.09
N LYS A 19 24.44 -14.52 -8.00
CA LYS A 19 23.59 -14.02 -9.09
C LYS A 19 24.11 -12.67 -9.56
N ALA A 20 24.12 -12.47 -10.87
CA ALA A 20 24.41 -11.16 -11.46
C ALA A 20 23.10 -10.41 -11.70
N CYS A 21 23.04 -9.15 -11.28
CA CYS A 21 21.88 -8.31 -11.55
C CYS A 21 21.76 -8.01 -13.05
N GLY A 22 20.60 -8.28 -13.65
CA GLY A 22 20.35 -8.01 -15.08
C GLY A 22 20.43 -6.54 -15.51
N SER A 23 20.47 -5.59 -14.56
CA SER A 23 20.55 -4.15 -14.84
C SER A 23 21.93 -3.53 -14.58
N CYS A 24 22.52 -3.76 -13.40
CA CYS A 24 23.83 -3.20 -13.02
C CYS A 24 25.00 -4.18 -13.15
N GLN A 25 24.73 -5.45 -13.48
CA GLN A 25 25.71 -6.53 -13.68
C GLN A 25 26.62 -6.84 -12.48
N GLN A 26 26.35 -6.22 -11.32
CA GLN A 26 27.04 -6.50 -10.07
C GLN A 26 26.62 -7.87 -9.51
N LEU A 27 27.52 -8.47 -8.73
CA LEU A 27 27.29 -9.75 -8.07
C LEU A 27 26.59 -9.57 -6.73
N PHE A 28 25.59 -10.41 -6.49
CA PHE A 28 24.78 -10.44 -5.29
C PHE A 28 24.54 -11.87 -4.84
N CYS A 29 24.23 -12.05 -3.56
CA CYS A 29 23.68 -13.31 -3.08
C CYS A 29 22.22 -13.47 -3.54
N SER A 30 21.71 -14.70 -3.50
CA SER A 30 20.32 -15.04 -3.84
C SER A 30 19.29 -14.13 -3.15
N ASN A 31 19.52 -13.78 -1.88
CA ASN A 31 18.60 -12.96 -1.10
C ASN A 31 18.66 -11.47 -1.44
N CYS A 32 19.74 -11.00 -2.08
CA CYS A 32 19.86 -9.61 -2.50
C CYS A 32 19.50 -9.40 -3.97
N CYS A 33 19.42 -10.47 -4.76
CA CYS A 33 19.04 -10.45 -6.18
C CYS A 33 17.96 -11.52 -6.45
N TYR A 34 16.72 -11.18 -6.09
CA TYR A 34 15.54 -12.03 -6.25
C TYR A 34 14.38 -11.32 -6.96
N GLN A 35 14.45 -9.99 -7.09
CA GLN A 35 13.34 -9.21 -7.63
C GLN A 35 13.35 -9.31 -9.15
N ARG A 36 12.19 -9.52 -9.76
CA ARG A 36 12.04 -9.66 -11.21
C ARG A 36 11.34 -8.44 -11.79
N VAL A 37 11.96 -7.82 -12.80
CA VAL A 37 11.41 -6.65 -13.48
C VAL A 37 11.78 -6.68 -14.97
N ALA A 38 10.93 -6.07 -15.80
CA ALA A 38 11.24 -5.84 -17.21
C ALA A 38 12.32 -4.76 -17.31
N VAL A 39 13.53 -5.12 -17.73
CA VAL A 39 14.67 -4.20 -17.76
C VAL A 39 14.69 -3.45 -19.11
N PRO A 40 14.61 -2.10 -19.11
CA PRO A 40 14.59 -1.34 -20.37
C PRO A 40 15.83 -1.56 -21.25
N LYS A 41 17.00 -1.73 -20.62
CA LYS A 41 18.28 -1.97 -21.30
C LYS A 41 18.34 -3.29 -22.06
N SER A 42 17.50 -4.27 -21.70
CA SER A 42 17.42 -5.57 -22.36
C SER A 42 16.11 -5.73 -23.12
N ASN A 43 15.65 -4.66 -23.77
CA ASN A 43 14.43 -4.65 -24.58
C ASN A 43 13.19 -5.13 -23.79
N TYR A 44 13.07 -4.67 -22.55
CA TYR A 44 11.97 -5.00 -21.63
C TYR A 44 11.82 -6.50 -21.33
N GLN A 45 12.90 -7.29 -21.47
CA GLN A 45 12.90 -8.67 -21.01
C GLN A 45 12.91 -8.75 -19.48
N MET A 46 12.27 -9.78 -18.94
CA MET A 46 12.20 -10.03 -17.50
C MET A 46 13.52 -10.58 -16.97
N HIS A 47 14.18 -9.85 -16.07
CA HIS A 47 15.41 -10.30 -15.42
C HIS A 47 15.33 -10.20 -13.90
N GLU A 48 16.10 -11.04 -13.22
CA GLU A 48 16.40 -10.88 -11.80
C GLU A 48 17.36 -9.70 -11.61
N VAL A 49 17.02 -8.82 -10.68
CA VAL A 49 17.77 -7.61 -10.37
C VAL A 49 17.93 -7.45 -8.86
N CYS A 50 18.91 -6.64 -8.45
CA CYS A 50 19.04 -6.24 -7.05
C CYS A 50 17.93 -5.28 -6.64
N SER A 51 17.70 -5.15 -5.34
CA SER A 51 16.66 -4.28 -4.78
C SER A 51 16.74 -2.83 -5.26
N GLN A 52 17.95 -2.26 -5.32
CA GLN A 52 18.14 -0.88 -5.80
C GLN A 52 17.74 -0.72 -7.27
N CYS A 53 18.14 -1.67 -8.12
CA CYS A 53 17.77 -1.66 -9.53
C CYS A 53 16.26 -1.88 -9.72
N PHE A 54 15.64 -2.74 -8.91
CA PHE A 54 14.20 -2.92 -8.95
C PHE A 54 13.46 -1.61 -8.67
N HIS A 55 13.78 -0.91 -7.58
CA HIS A 55 13.12 0.36 -7.25
C HIS A 55 13.34 1.40 -8.35
N SER A 56 14.57 1.57 -8.83
CA SER A 56 14.88 2.52 -9.89
C SER A 56 14.09 2.25 -11.17
N ILE A 57 14.04 0.99 -11.62
CA ILE A 57 13.35 0.61 -12.86
C ILE A 57 11.84 0.70 -12.67
N SER A 58 11.30 0.18 -11.57
CA SER A 58 9.88 0.24 -11.27
C SER A 58 9.37 1.67 -11.19
N THR A 59 10.12 2.58 -10.56
CA THR A 59 9.78 4.01 -10.52
C THR A 59 9.81 4.62 -11.93
N GLU A 60 10.82 4.32 -12.74
CA GLU A 60 10.91 4.81 -14.12
C GLU A 60 9.73 4.33 -14.99
N LEU A 61 9.32 3.07 -14.84
CA LEU A 61 8.15 2.51 -15.54
C LEU A 61 6.84 3.19 -15.11
N MET A 62 6.68 3.48 -13.82
CA MET A 62 5.49 4.17 -13.29
C MET A 62 5.42 5.64 -13.72
N LEU A 63 6.56 6.27 -14.00
CA LEU A 63 6.63 7.66 -14.47
C LEU A 63 6.41 7.80 -15.98
N GLN A 64 6.24 6.69 -16.72
CA GLN A 64 5.97 6.76 -18.15
C GLN A 64 4.60 7.40 -18.39
N LYS A 65 4.64 8.57 -19.03
CA LYS A 65 3.42 9.26 -19.47
C LYS A 65 2.68 8.38 -20.49
N PRO A 66 1.34 8.39 -20.48
CA PRO A 66 0.56 7.71 -21.51
C PRO A 66 1.05 8.09 -22.91
N PRO A 67 1.03 7.16 -23.89
CA PRO A 67 1.43 7.45 -25.27
C PRO A 67 0.75 8.71 -25.80
N LYS A 68 1.47 9.50 -26.60
CA LYS A 68 0.92 10.74 -27.20
C LYS A 68 -0.39 10.42 -27.91
N GLY A 69 -1.43 11.19 -27.61
CA GLY A 69 -2.78 11.00 -28.15
C GLY A 69 -3.61 9.92 -27.47
N PHE A 70 -3.18 9.30 -26.37
CA PHE A 70 -4.01 8.37 -25.58
C PHE A 70 -5.25 9.07 -25.00
N LEU A 71 -5.06 10.22 -24.35
CA LEU A 71 -6.15 11.04 -23.84
C LEU A 71 -7.07 11.52 -24.98
N GLN A 72 -6.48 11.95 -26.09
CA GLN A 72 -7.23 12.37 -27.27
C GLN A 72 -8.05 11.21 -27.88
N ARG A 73 -7.56 9.97 -27.79
CA ARG A 73 -8.32 8.77 -28.20
C ARG A 73 -9.44 8.41 -27.24
N LEU A 74 -9.26 8.66 -25.94
CA LEU A 74 -10.31 8.51 -24.93
C LEU A 74 -11.41 9.56 -25.08
N GLU A 75 -11.04 10.80 -25.39
CA GLU A 75 -11.99 11.90 -25.67
C GLU A 75 -12.73 11.71 -27.00
N GLN A 76 -12.06 11.16 -28.02
CA GLN A 76 -12.67 10.83 -29.31
C GLN A 76 -13.43 9.49 -29.30
N GLN A 77 -13.30 8.71 -28.23
CA GLN A 77 -14.17 7.57 -28.04
C GLN A 77 -15.57 8.14 -27.73
N PRO A 78 -16.58 7.94 -28.59
CA PRO A 78 -17.96 8.15 -28.15
C PRO A 78 -18.14 7.30 -26.88
N PRO A 79 -18.96 7.71 -25.89
CA PRO A 79 -19.18 6.92 -24.70
C PRO A 79 -19.51 5.51 -25.14
N GLN A 80 -18.55 4.60 -25.00
CA GLN A 80 -18.82 3.20 -25.22
C GLN A 80 -19.78 2.87 -24.09
N GLN A 81 -21.07 2.90 -24.41
CA GLN A 81 -22.00 1.93 -23.85
C GLN A 81 -21.25 0.61 -23.95
N GLN A 82 -20.67 0.20 -22.83
CA GLN A 82 -19.92 -1.03 -22.74
C GLN A 82 -20.87 -2.13 -23.20
N LYS A 83 -20.72 -2.56 -24.45
CA LYS A 83 -21.18 -3.84 -24.95
C LYS A 83 -20.26 -4.94 -24.40
N LEU A 84 -19.92 -4.87 -23.12
CA LEU A 84 -19.80 -6.09 -22.33
C LEU A 84 -21.20 -6.68 -22.43
N GLN A 85 -21.30 -7.90 -22.95
CA GLN A 85 -22.54 -8.64 -22.99
C GLN A 85 -23.04 -8.76 -21.55
N ARG A 86 -23.87 -7.80 -21.12
CA ARG A 86 -24.71 -7.97 -19.95
C ARG A 86 -25.69 -9.06 -20.35
N PRO A 87 -25.85 -10.15 -19.57
CA PRO A 87 -26.97 -11.07 -19.80
C PRO A 87 -28.27 -10.25 -19.88
N PRO A 88 -29.28 -10.72 -20.64
CA PRO A 88 -30.53 -9.98 -20.83
C PRO A 88 -30.99 -9.41 -19.50
N VAL A 89 -31.11 -8.07 -19.43
CA VAL A 89 -31.56 -7.38 -18.22
C VAL A 89 -32.97 -7.88 -17.97
N GLU A 90 -33.11 -8.84 -17.06
CA GLU A 90 -34.39 -9.22 -16.50
C GLU A 90 -35.05 -7.96 -15.92
N PRO A 91 -36.38 -7.85 -16.01
CA PRO A 91 -37.10 -6.70 -15.49
C PRO A 91 -36.71 -6.48 -14.03
N LEU A 92 -36.19 -5.28 -13.75
CA LEU A 92 -35.69 -4.79 -12.46
C LEU A 92 -36.35 -5.52 -11.28
N ASP A 93 -35.56 -6.37 -10.61
CA ASP A 93 -35.98 -7.06 -9.40
C ASP A 93 -36.62 -6.06 -8.42
N PRO A 94 -37.71 -6.44 -7.73
CA PRO A 94 -38.39 -5.57 -6.78
C PRO A 94 -37.43 -5.01 -5.71
N GLU A 95 -36.34 -5.73 -5.45
CA GLU A 95 -35.25 -5.30 -4.56
C GLU A 95 -34.50 -4.07 -5.10
N THR A 96 -34.19 -4.01 -6.39
CA THR A 96 -33.50 -2.85 -6.99
C THR A 96 -34.35 -1.58 -6.94
N LYS A 97 -35.67 -1.72 -7.16
CA LYS A 97 -36.62 -0.61 -7.03
C LYS A 97 -36.76 -0.14 -5.57
N ALA A 98 -36.77 -1.06 -4.62
CA ALA A 98 -36.79 -0.73 -3.19
C ALA A 98 -35.49 -0.06 -2.74
N LEU A 99 -34.35 -0.47 -3.28
CA LEU A 99 -33.06 0.17 -3.03
C LEU A 99 -33.02 1.59 -3.60
N GLU A 100 -33.51 1.81 -4.82
CA GLU A 100 -33.60 3.14 -5.42
C GLU A 100 -34.50 4.07 -4.61
N GLU A 101 -35.65 3.59 -4.13
CA GLU A 101 -36.54 4.36 -3.26
C GLU A 101 -35.88 4.71 -1.91
N ARG A 102 -35.18 3.75 -1.28
CA ARG A 102 -34.42 4.01 -0.04
C ARG A 102 -33.31 5.04 -0.27
N LEU A 103 -32.62 4.97 -1.40
CA LEU A 103 -31.60 5.95 -1.78
C LEU A 103 -32.21 7.34 -2.05
N ALA A 104 -33.40 7.41 -2.66
CA ALA A 104 -34.09 8.67 -2.88
C ALA A 104 -34.54 9.32 -1.55
N LYS A 105 -35.10 8.53 -0.62
CA LYS A 105 -35.45 8.98 0.74
C LYS A 105 -34.23 9.47 1.50
N LEU A 106 -33.13 8.72 1.49
CA LEU A 106 -31.88 9.11 2.14
C LEU A 106 -31.31 10.43 1.60
N ARG A 107 -31.43 10.70 0.30
CA ARG A 107 -30.98 11.99 -0.30
C ARG A 107 -31.82 13.18 0.16
N VAL A 108 -33.08 12.96 0.53
CA VAL A 108 -34.00 14.01 1.01
C VAL A 108 -33.85 14.21 2.52
N ASP A 109 -33.75 13.12 3.29
CA ASP A 109 -33.65 13.14 4.74
C ASP A 109 -32.27 13.62 5.23
N PHE A 110 -31.23 13.31 4.44
CA PHE A 110 -29.88 13.78 4.65
C PHE A 110 -29.43 14.45 3.35
N PRO A 111 -29.85 15.71 3.10
CA PRO A 111 -29.25 16.46 2.02
C PRO A 111 -27.78 16.55 2.36
N ALA A 112 -26.96 15.76 1.67
CA ALA A 112 -25.53 15.91 1.77
C ALA A 112 -25.28 17.39 1.49
N LYS A 113 -24.69 18.11 2.45
CA LYS A 113 -24.02 19.37 2.16
C LYS A 113 -22.88 18.96 1.24
N SER A 114 -23.24 18.88 -0.03
CA SER A 114 -22.51 18.12 -1.02
C SER A 114 -21.32 18.97 -1.38
N MET A 115 -20.16 18.48 -0.99
CA MET A 115 -18.99 18.55 -1.85
C MET A 115 -19.37 17.94 -3.20
N SER A 116 -20.00 18.73 -4.06
CA SER A 116 -19.97 18.64 -5.52
C SER A 116 -20.82 19.76 -6.11
N HIS A 117 -20.10 20.74 -6.64
CA HIS A 117 -20.56 21.61 -7.73
C HIS A 117 -21.29 20.78 -8.79
N ALA A 118 -22.62 20.76 -8.74
CA ALA A 118 -23.47 20.33 -9.84
C ALA A 118 -24.88 20.88 -9.66
N SER A 119 -25.00 22.20 -9.50
CA SER A 119 -26.22 22.98 -9.75
C SER A 119 -25.80 24.44 -9.87
N ASN A 120 -25.86 25.00 -11.07
CA ASN A 120 -25.67 26.43 -11.29
C ASN A 120 -26.68 27.24 -10.46
N GLN A 121 -26.22 27.80 -9.35
CA GLN A 121 -26.86 28.93 -8.70
C GLN A 121 -25.76 29.86 -8.20
N PHE A 122 -25.20 30.62 -9.14
CA PHE A 122 -24.39 31.84 -8.96
C PHE A 122 -23.70 31.97 -7.57
N GLU A 123 -22.66 31.19 -7.32
CA GLU A 123 -21.75 31.46 -6.19
C GLU A 123 -20.76 32.51 -6.69
N SER A 124 -20.74 33.68 -6.04
CA SER A 124 -19.78 34.74 -6.36
C SER A 124 -18.36 34.18 -6.23
N PRO A 125 -17.40 34.56 -7.09
CA PRO A 125 -16.00 34.16 -6.94
C PRO A 125 -15.43 34.40 -5.54
N ASP A 126 -15.96 35.41 -4.84
CA ASP A 126 -15.56 35.75 -3.47
C ASP A 126 -16.03 34.72 -2.43
N ASP A 127 -17.24 34.16 -2.57
CA ASP A 127 -17.78 33.16 -1.65
C ASP A 127 -16.99 31.84 -1.74
N LEU A 128 -16.59 31.44 -2.95
CA LEU A 128 -15.76 30.25 -3.17
C LEU A 128 -14.36 30.42 -2.59
N MET A 129 -13.76 31.60 -2.75
CA MET A 129 -12.47 31.92 -2.10
C MET A 129 -12.59 31.91 -0.58
N GLN A 130 -13.69 32.43 -0.05
CA GLN A 130 -13.94 32.45 1.39
C GLN A 130 -14.12 31.04 1.96
N GLN A 131 -14.83 30.15 1.25
CA GLN A 131 -14.95 28.75 1.63
C GLN A 131 -13.60 28.03 1.61
N MET A 132 -12.78 28.22 0.57
CA MET A 132 -11.44 27.62 0.51
C MET A 132 -10.56 28.11 1.67
N HIS A 133 -10.62 29.40 2.02
CA HIS A 133 -9.89 29.95 3.16
C HIS A 133 -10.35 29.36 4.49
N GLU A 134 -11.66 29.15 4.66
CA GLU A 134 -12.21 28.54 5.88
C GLU A 134 -11.75 27.07 6.01
N GLU A 135 -11.84 26.28 4.94
CA GLU A 135 -11.35 24.90 4.92
C GLU A 135 -9.84 24.82 5.20
N LEU A 136 -9.04 25.69 4.59
CA LEU A 136 -7.60 25.79 4.85
C LEU A 136 -7.31 26.15 6.31
N SER A 137 -8.10 27.03 6.92
CA SER A 137 -7.93 27.42 8.32
C SER A 137 -8.24 26.28 9.30
N ILE A 138 -9.21 25.44 8.96
CA ILE A 138 -9.55 24.23 9.72
C ILE A 138 -8.40 23.23 9.61
N GLN A 139 -7.94 22.94 8.38
CA GLN A 139 -6.84 22.02 8.12
C GLN A 139 -5.56 22.43 8.86
N GLN A 140 -5.20 23.72 8.82
CA GLN A 140 -4.03 24.24 9.53
C GLN A 140 -4.12 24.05 11.05
N ARG A 141 -5.32 24.19 11.62
CA ARG A 141 -5.55 23.99 13.06
C ARG A 141 -5.37 22.52 13.45
N GLU A 142 -5.88 21.61 12.63
CA GLU A 142 -5.76 20.16 12.84
C GLU A 142 -4.30 19.71 12.71
N ASP A 143 -3.60 20.16 11.67
CA ASP A 143 -2.17 19.89 11.46
C ASP A 143 -1.33 20.39 12.64
N HIS A 144 -1.64 21.58 13.16
CA HIS A 144 -0.97 22.12 14.34
C HIS A 144 -1.22 21.25 15.59
N ALA A 145 -2.47 20.83 15.81
CA ALA A 145 -2.83 19.98 16.95
C ALA A 145 -2.13 18.60 16.88
N LEU A 146 -2.06 18.00 15.69
CA LEU A 146 -1.34 16.74 15.45
C LEU A 146 0.15 16.89 15.70
N LYS A 147 0.75 17.98 15.20
CA LYS A 147 2.17 18.27 15.39
C LYS A 147 2.53 18.44 16.86
N GLU A 148 1.69 19.12 17.64
CA GLU A 148 1.91 19.27 19.07
C GLU A 148 1.78 17.92 19.81
N ARG A 149 0.78 17.11 19.44
CA ARG A 149 0.64 15.75 20.02
C ARG A 149 1.85 14.87 19.72
N LEU A 150 2.39 14.94 18.50
CA LEU A 150 3.62 14.25 18.09
C LEU A 150 4.82 14.71 18.90
N ARG A 151 4.94 16.02 19.13
CA ARG A 151 6.01 16.60 19.97
C ARG A 151 5.94 16.06 21.39
N ILE A 152 4.77 16.08 22.02
CA ILE A 152 4.57 15.53 23.37
C ILE A 152 4.95 14.05 23.40
N LEU A 153 4.60 13.27 22.38
CA LEU A 153 4.96 11.86 22.30
C LEU A 153 6.48 11.66 22.22
N HIS A 154 7.16 12.50 21.44
CA HIS A 154 8.62 12.46 21.30
C HIS A 154 9.32 12.87 22.61
N ASP A 155 8.78 13.86 23.32
CA ASP A 155 9.34 14.34 24.60
C ASP A 155 9.05 13.37 25.77
N THR A 156 7.98 12.58 25.70
CA THR A 156 7.57 11.65 26.77
C THR A 156 8.08 10.21 26.58
N MET A 157 8.54 9.85 25.38
CA MET A 157 9.21 8.56 25.17
C MET A 157 10.68 8.65 25.60
N PRO A 158 11.13 7.87 26.61
CA PRO A 158 12.55 7.76 26.90
C PRO A 158 13.26 7.15 25.68
N ALA A 159 14.35 7.77 25.23
CA ALA A 159 15.21 7.19 24.22
C ALA A 159 15.65 5.79 24.70
N ALA A 160 15.33 4.75 23.93
CA ALA A 160 15.80 3.40 24.19
C ALA A 160 17.33 3.41 24.08
N THR A 161 18.00 3.55 25.21
CA THR A 161 19.43 3.36 25.32
C THR A 161 19.70 1.85 25.29
N PRO A 162 20.84 1.41 24.71
CA PRO A 162 21.15 -0.02 24.57
C PRO A 162 21.23 -0.79 25.90
N ASP A 163 21.22 -0.12 27.06
CA ASP A 163 21.29 -0.72 28.40
C ASP A 163 19.96 -1.23 28.98
N THR A 164 18.80 -0.81 28.44
CA THR A 164 17.50 -1.25 28.98
C THR A 164 16.93 -2.50 28.31
N VAL A 165 17.53 -2.97 27.22
CA VAL A 165 17.11 -4.19 26.52
C VAL A 165 17.87 -5.39 27.08
N LYS A 166 17.36 -6.00 28.15
CA LYS A 166 17.75 -7.37 28.50
C LYS A 166 17.13 -8.33 27.47
N LEU A 167 17.87 -8.61 26.40
CA LEU A 167 17.55 -9.76 25.57
C LEU A 167 17.79 -11.04 26.39
N PRO A 168 16.84 -11.99 26.42
CA PRO A 168 17.10 -13.29 27.02
C PRO A 168 18.24 -13.98 26.26
N SER A 169 19.35 -14.23 26.97
CA SER A 169 20.53 -14.90 26.44
C SER A 169 20.21 -16.35 26.03
N SER A 170 20.52 -16.64 24.77
CA SER A 170 21.01 -17.92 24.24
C SER A 170 20.35 -19.21 24.76
N ILE A 171 19.35 -19.69 24.04
CA ILE A 171 19.00 -21.11 24.01
C ILE A 171 20.17 -21.87 23.39
N LYS A 172 20.74 -22.82 24.13
CA LYS A 172 21.76 -23.75 23.62
C LYS A 172 21.09 -24.75 22.66
N PRO A 173 21.72 -25.17 21.56
CA PRO A 173 21.19 -26.25 20.74
C PRO A 173 21.35 -27.56 21.51
N ASP A 174 20.23 -28.19 21.87
CA ASP A 174 20.21 -29.56 22.38
C ASP A 174 20.19 -30.51 21.17
N GLU A 175 21.18 -31.39 21.12
CA GLU A 175 21.27 -32.48 20.17
C GLU A 175 20.35 -33.62 20.62
N ASN A 176 19.08 -33.59 20.20
CA ASN A 176 18.26 -34.79 20.15
C ASN A 176 17.28 -34.76 18.97
N LYS A 177 17.40 -35.79 18.13
CA LYS A 177 16.44 -36.15 17.10
C LYS A 177 15.14 -36.59 17.76
N ASP A 178 14.02 -36.02 17.33
CA ASP A 178 12.78 -36.76 17.19
C ASP A 178 12.00 -36.17 16.01
N ASP A 179 11.70 -37.03 15.04
CA ASP A 179 10.82 -36.75 13.92
C ASP A 179 9.38 -36.75 14.46
N GLY A 180 8.86 -35.57 14.77
CA GLY A 180 7.51 -35.36 15.27
C GLY A 180 6.89 -34.13 14.62
N ASP A 181 5.97 -34.42 13.69
CA ASP A 181 5.04 -33.51 13.04
C ASP A 181 4.18 -32.79 14.12
N ASP A 182 4.56 -31.56 14.47
CA ASP A 182 3.71 -30.59 15.18
C ASP A 182 4.00 -29.20 14.64
N ASP A 183 3.46 -28.92 13.45
CA ASP A 183 3.07 -27.57 13.05
C ASP A 183 1.98 -27.07 14.03
N GLU A 184 2.35 -26.76 15.28
CA GLU A 184 1.52 -25.95 16.18
C GLU A 184 1.61 -24.48 15.75
N GLU A 185 1.00 -24.23 14.59
CA GLU A 185 0.60 -22.91 14.13
C GLU A 185 -0.39 -22.35 15.17
N PHE A 186 0.12 -21.55 16.10
CA PHE A 186 -0.74 -20.86 17.06
C PHE A 186 -1.81 -20.08 16.28
N PRO A 187 -3.11 -20.32 16.54
CA PRO A 187 -4.17 -19.61 15.85
C PRO A 187 -4.04 -18.15 16.24
N TRP A 188 -3.65 -17.32 15.28
CA TRP A 188 -3.72 -15.87 15.33
C TRP A 188 -5.06 -15.47 15.95
N CYS A 189 -5.03 -15.04 17.22
CA CYS A 189 -6.23 -14.64 17.92
C CYS A 189 -6.63 -13.24 17.42
N THR A 190 -7.48 -13.17 16.40
CA THR A 190 -8.24 -11.96 16.03
C THR A 190 -9.56 -11.86 16.80
N VAL A 191 -9.68 -12.55 17.94
CA VAL A 191 -10.92 -12.71 18.70
C VAL A 191 -10.76 -12.19 20.14
N CYS A 192 -10.28 -10.96 20.31
CA CYS A 192 -10.83 -10.12 21.38
C CYS A 192 -12.00 -9.33 20.80
N ASN A 193 -13.01 -10.07 20.36
CA ASN A 193 -14.37 -9.60 20.14
C ASN A 193 -14.94 -9.16 21.51
N ASP A 194 -15.72 -8.08 21.57
CA ASP A 194 -16.13 -7.37 22.82
C ASP A 194 -16.90 -8.21 23.87
N ASN A 195 -17.15 -9.50 23.63
CA ASN A 195 -17.91 -10.42 24.50
C ASN A 195 -17.10 -11.59 25.11
N ALA A 196 -15.76 -11.55 25.12
CA ALA A 196 -14.97 -12.62 25.77
C ALA A 196 -15.01 -12.54 27.31
N THR A 197 -15.69 -13.48 27.98
CA THR A 197 -15.77 -13.58 29.47
C THR A 197 -14.49 -14.12 30.11
N LYS A 198 -13.52 -14.60 29.33
CA LYS A 198 -12.16 -14.89 29.82
C LYS A 198 -11.16 -14.09 29.00
N ARG A 199 -10.52 -13.13 29.66
CA ARG A 199 -9.36 -12.42 29.14
C ARG A 199 -8.11 -13.26 29.38
N CYS A 200 -7.09 -13.08 28.53
CA CYS A 200 -5.79 -13.72 28.70
C CYS A 200 -5.35 -13.59 30.16
N LEU A 201 -5.10 -14.75 30.77
CA LEU A 201 -4.61 -14.87 32.14
C LEU A 201 -3.23 -14.21 32.24
N GLU A 202 -2.97 -13.62 33.42
CA GLU A 202 -1.79 -12.85 33.85
C GLU A 202 -0.45 -13.17 33.18
#